data_AF-A0A5C6PCP0-F1
#
_entry.id   AF-A0A5C6PCP0-F1
#
_cell.length_a   1.000
_cell.length_b   1.000
_cell.length_c   1.000
_cell.angle_alpha   90.00
_cell.angle_beta   90.00
_cell.angle_gamma   90.00
#
_symmetry.space_group_name_H-M   'P 1'
#
loop_
_entity.id
_entity.type
_entity.pdbx_description
1 polymer ?
#
loop_
_entity_poly.entity_id
_entity_poly.type
_entity_poly.pdbx_seq_one_letter_code
_entity_poly.pdbx_strand_id
1 'polypeptide(L)'
;MLTQTMHPHNEAAVLAEIMRSPYFPARTVLFHKEPNGVTYRVPALLYLSRSRCFLAFCEQRLSPSDSQAHLLVMRKGTFYRNYVEWGDVRVLSTALLPGHRSMNPCPVYDEFTGTLFLFFIAILGHTSESYQLRTGKNLSHLCFICSTDEGETWSPVTDLTKKVIGDTIKEWATFALGPGHGIQLKSGRLLIPAYSYHIDCRECFGQLCLTTPHAFCFHSDNHGRTWRFGEAVPGRRAWSASWRGPWVIYEGPSAYSDLAYLELPTSTGSPPVVAFACLFECGPKTAYDEICFCIFTLYELIDNLPQNGQQRNCDGARTSQSRSSGSRDAQRASVGRRVKKKSKLRE
;
A
#
# COMPACT_ATOMS: atom_id res chain seq x y z
N MET A 1 -5.53 -53.22 -38.28
CA MET A 1 -5.96 -51.84 -37.95
C MET A 1 -6.73 -51.90 -36.65
N LEU A 2 -6.06 -51.63 -35.53
CA LEU A 2 -6.71 -51.50 -34.23
C LEU A 2 -6.91 -50.00 -33.97
N THR A 3 -8.15 -49.55 -34.16
CA THR A 3 -8.64 -48.26 -33.67
C THR A 3 -8.62 -48.30 -32.13
N GLN A 4 -7.66 -47.60 -31.51
CA GLN A 4 -7.73 -47.30 -30.08
C GLN A 4 -8.75 -46.17 -29.87
N THR A 5 -9.96 -46.55 -29.50
CA THR A 5 -10.94 -45.66 -28.89
C THR A 5 -10.47 -45.30 -27.48
N MET A 6 -10.21 -44.02 -27.21
CA MET A 6 -9.99 -43.54 -25.84
C MET A 6 -11.25 -43.72 -25.00
N HIS A 7 -11.09 -44.21 -23.77
CA HIS A 7 -12.18 -44.46 -22.84
C HIS A 7 -12.73 -43.15 -22.24
N PRO A 8 -14.07 -42.98 -22.14
CA PRO A 8 -14.72 -41.78 -21.60
C PRO A 8 -14.40 -41.47 -20.12
N HIS A 9 -13.88 -42.45 -19.36
CA HIS A 9 -13.44 -42.23 -17.98
C HIS A 9 -12.19 -41.34 -17.87
N ASN A 10 -11.37 -41.24 -18.92
CA ASN A 10 -10.18 -40.37 -18.91
C ASN A 10 -10.53 -38.89 -19.17
N GLU A 11 -11.57 -38.62 -19.96
CA GLU A 11 -12.07 -37.25 -20.18
C GLU A 11 -12.68 -36.65 -18.91
N ALA A 12 -13.50 -37.41 -18.18
CA ALA A 12 -14.10 -36.93 -16.93
C ALA A 12 -13.05 -36.65 -15.84
N ALA A 13 -11.98 -37.45 -15.77
CA ALA A 13 -10.88 -37.23 -14.85
C ALA A 13 -10.04 -36.00 -15.25
N VAL A 14 -9.73 -35.83 -16.54
CA VAL A 14 -9.02 -34.66 -17.05
C VAL A 14 -9.87 -33.39 -16.91
N LEU A 15 -11.18 -33.44 -17.16
CA LEU A 15 -12.11 -32.34 -16.91
C LEU A 15 -12.21 -32.01 -15.41
N ALA A 16 -12.26 -33.03 -14.54
CA ALA A 16 -12.24 -32.83 -13.09
C ALA A 16 -10.90 -32.26 -12.59
N GLU A 17 -9.79 -32.55 -13.25
CA GLU A 17 -8.46 -32.04 -12.92
C GLU A 17 -8.25 -30.62 -13.48
N ILE A 18 -8.78 -30.30 -14.67
CA ILE A 18 -8.90 -28.94 -15.21
C ILE A 18 -9.80 -28.07 -14.31
N MET A 19 -10.89 -28.63 -13.79
CA MET A 19 -11.77 -27.98 -12.80
C MET A 19 -11.16 -27.87 -11.39
N ARG A 20 -9.99 -28.46 -11.14
CA ARG A 20 -9.26 -28.41 -9.85
C ARG A 20 -8.04 -27.49 -9.87
N SER A 21 -7.70 -26.90 -11.01
CA SER A 21 -6.67 -25.85 -11.06
C SER A 21 -7.20 -24.61 -10.33
N PRO A 22 -6.39 -23.94 -9.48
CA PRO A 22 -6.81 -22.70 -8.87
C PRO A 22 -7.17 -21.68 -9.95
N TYR A 23 -8.38 -21.12 -9.87
CA TYR A 23 -8.85 -20.05 -10.74
C TYR A 23 -8.31 -18.71 -10.25
N PHE A 24 -7.66 -17.97 -11.15
CA PHE A 24 -7.18 -16.61 -10.91
C PHE A 24 -7.90 -15.66 -11.86
N PRO A 25 -8.28 -14.45 -11.41
CA PRO A 25 -8.86 -13.46 -12.30
C PRO A 25 -7.83 -13.04 -13.36
N ALA A 26 -8.31 -12.73 -14.57
CA ALA A 26 -7.47 -12.21 -15.63
C ALA A 26 -6.78 -10.92 -15.18
N ARG A 27 -5.48 -10.80 -15.44
CA ARG A 27 -4.66 -9.66 -15.02
C ARG A 27 -3.96 -8.98 -16.18
N THR A 28 -3.81 -7.67 -16.07
CA THR A 28 -3.06 -6.83 -17.00
C THR A 28 -1.88 -6.21 -16.25
N VAL A 29 -0.67 -6.38 -16.76
CA VAL A 29 0.51 -5.67 -16.24
C VAL A 29 0.43 -4.21 -16.69
N LEU A 30 0.34 -3.27 -15.74
CA LEU A 30 0.26 -1.83 -16.06
C LEU A 30 1.62 -1.15 -16.00
N PHE A 31 2.46 -1.58 -15.07
CA PHE A 31 3.81 -1.08 -14.90
C PHE A 31 4.75 -2.26 -14.73
N HIS A 32 5.85 -2.25 -15.47
CA HIS A 32 6.86 -3.31 -15.45
C HIS A 32 8.21 -2.67 -15.14
N LYS A 33 9.01 -3.34 -14.31
CA LYS A 33 10.37 -2.95 -13.99
C LYS A 33 11.20 -2.80 -15.27
N GLU A 34 11.87 -1.68 -15.43
CA GLU A 34 12.65 -1.40 -16.62
C GLU A 34 14.05 -2.04 -16.55
N PRO A 35 14.65 -2.39 -17.71
CA PRO A 35 16.01 -2.93 -17.76
C PRO A 35 17.08 -2.02 -17.16
N ASN A 36 16.85 -0.71 -17.14
CA ASN A 36 17.75 0.31 -16.56
C ASN A 36 17.70 0.35 -15.02
N GLY A 37 16.84 -0.45 -14.37
CA GLY A 37 16.68 -0.50 -12.92
C GLY A 37 15.51 0.31 -12.36
N VAL A 38 14.83 1.13 -13.18
CA VAL A 38 13.63 1.86 -12.78
C VAL A 38 12.54 0.86 -12.37
N THR A 39 11.93 1.10 -11.22
CA THR A 39 10.85 0.27 -10.66
C THR A 39 9.63 1.10 -10.34
N TYR A 40 8.47 0.47 -10.40
CA TYR A 40 7.19 1.08 -10.09
C TYR A 40 6.62 0.45 -8.82
N ARG A 41 6.26 1.28 -7.85
CA ARG A 41 5.82 0.81 -6.53
C ARG A 41 4.72 1.69 -5.95
N VAL A 42 4.09 1.21 -4.88
CA VAL A 42 3.07 1.95 -4.11
C VAL A 42 1.85 2.30 -4.99
N PRO A 43 1.05 1.28 -5.36
CA PRO A 43 -0.13 1.47 -6.20
C PRO A 43 -1.21 2.27 -5.47
N ALA A 44 -1.91 3.12 -6.21
CA ALA A 44 -3.18 3.69 -5.81
C ALA A 44 -4.16 3.69 -6.98
N LEU A 45 -5.40 3.29 -6.74
CA LEU A 45 -6.41 3.08 -7.77
C LEU A 45 -7.67 3.89 -7.45
N LEU A 46 -8.15 4.62 -8.44
CA LEU A 46 -9.40 5.35 -8.34
C LEU A 46 -10.30 5.03 -9.53
N TYR A 47 -11.58 4.76 -9.28
CA TYR A 47 -12.60 4.56 -10.31
C TYR A 47 -13.57 5.73 -10.33
N LEU A 48 -13.70 6.37 -11.49
CA LEU A 48 -14.64 7.45 -11.77
C LEU A 48 -15.89 6.87 -12.42
N SER A 49 -16.94 6.67 -11.64
CA SER A 49 -18.17 5.98 -12.07
C SER A 49 -18.88 6.66 -13.24
N ARG A 50 -18.94 8.00 -13.25
CA ARG A 50 -19.64 8.80 -14.27
C ARG A 50 -19.04 8.67 -15.66
N SER A 51 -17.72 8.69 -15.77
CA SER A 51 -16.99 8.53 -17.03
C SER A 51 -16.54 7.09 -17.29
N ARG A 52 -16.75 6.18 -16.33
CA ARG A 52 -16.29 4.79 -16.39
C ARG A 52 -14.79 4.69 -16.64
N CYS A 53 -14.02 5.54 -15.96
CA CYS A 53 -12.58 5.63 -16.09
C CYS A 53 -11.87 5.15 -14.82
N PHE A 54 -10.80 4.39 -14.98
CA PHE A 54 -9.83 4.11 -13.93
C PHE A 54 -8.64 5.06 -14.05
N LEU A 55 -8.13 5.49 -12.90
CA LEU A 55 -6.86 6.17 -12.78
C LEU A 55 -5.97 5.32 -11.86
N ALA A 56 -4.93 4.74 -12.43
CA ALA A 56 -3.93 3.95 -11.72
C ALA A 56 -2.68 4.80 -11.52
N PHE A 57 -2.32 5.07 -10.27
CA PHE A 57 -1.15 5.85 -9.87
C PHE A 57 -0.10 4.94 -9.23
N CYS A 58 1.17 5.31 -9.37
CA CYS A 58 2.25 4.70 -8.61
C CYS A 58 3.46 5.64 -8.51
N GLU A 59 4.39 5.30 -7.63
CA GLU A 59 5.72 5.89 -7.61
C GLU A 59 6.58 5.28 -8.72
N GLN A 60 7.25 6.14 -9.49
CA GLN A 60 8.42 5.76 -10.27
C GLN A 60 9.67 5.96 -9.42
N ARG A 61 10.49 4.91 -9.31
CA ARG A 61 11.71 4.90 -8.48
C ARG A 61 12.93 4.54 -9.33
N LEU A 62 14.08 5.14 -9.02
CA LEU A 62 15.37 4.84 -9.67
C LEU A 62 15.93 3.46 -9.28
N SER A 63 15.46 2.92 -8.16
CA SER A 63 15.67 1.53 -7.73
C SER A 63 14.54 1.12 -6.78
N PRO A 64 14.44 -0.16 -6.37
CA PRO A 64 13.39 -0.60 -5.45
C PRO A 64 13.35 0.14 -4.09
N SER A 65 14.46 0.77 -3.68
CA SER A 65 14.60 1.43 -2.38
C SER A 65 13.65 2.64 -2.21
N ASP A 66 13.06 2.78 -1.02
CA ASP A 66 12.13 3.89 -0.71
C ASP A 66 12.78 5.27 -0.83
N SER A 67 14.07 5.41 -0.50
CA SER A 67 14.80 6.67 -0.64
C SER A 67 15.13 7.03 -2.09
N GLN A 68 14.87 6.11 -3.04
CA GLN A 68 15.10 6.27 -4.48
C GLN A 68 13.81 6.50 -5.26
N ALA A 69 12.68 6.73 -4.57
CA ALA A 69 11.51 7.32 -5.20
C ALA A 69 11.85 8.66 -5.86
N HIS A 70 11.18 8.96 -6.96
CA HIS A 70 11.50 10.13 -7.78
C HIS A 70 10.25 10.93 -8.13
N LEU A 71 9.36 10.35 -8.94
CA LEU A 71 8.17 11.01 -9.49
C LEU A 71 6.94 10.13 -9.29
N LEU A 72 5.77 10.74 -9.42
CA LEU A 72 4.51 10.02 -9.56
C LEU A 72 4.17 9.86 -11.03
N VAL A 73 3.66 8.69 -11.39
CA VAL A 73 3.17 8.40 -12.73
C VAL A 73 1.75 7.88 -12.64
N MET A 74 1.02 7.97 -13.75
CA MET A 74 -0.32 7.43 -13.87
C MET A 74 -0.56 6.75 -15.21
N ARG A 75 -1.54 5.85 -15.24
CA ARG A 75 -2.25 5.43 -16.45
C ARG A 75 -3.73 5.70 -16.28
N LYS A 76 -4.38 6.15 -17.34
CA LYS A 76 -5.84 6.26 -17.43
C LYS A 76 -6.38 5.08 -18.23
N GLY A 77 -7.42 4.43 -17.72
CA GLY A 77 -8.03 3.27 -18.33
C GLY A 77 -9.51 3.47 -18.56
N THR A 78 -10.01 3.26 -19.78
CA THR A 78 -11.44 3.33 -20.08
C THR A 78 -12.06 1.96 -19.89
N PHE A 79 -13.11 1.87 -19.05
CA PHE A 79 -13.73 0.60 -18.70
C PHE A 79 -14.93 0.28 -19.60
N TYR A 80 -14.78 -0.78 -20.41
CA TYR A 80 -15.79 -1.28 -21.33
C TYR A 80 -16.32 -2.63 -20.88
N ARG A 81 -17.56 -2.67 -20.36
CA ARG A 81 -18.31 -3.87 -19.95
C ARG A 81 -17.54 -4.81 -18.99
N ASN A 82 -16.54 -5.53 -19.48
CA ASN A 82 -15.73 -6.53 -18.80
C ASN A 82 -14.20 -6.37 -19.02
N TYR A 83 -13.72 -5.34 -19.72
CA TYR A 83 -12.29 -5.09 -19.91
C TYR A 83 -11.95 -3.59 -19.78
N VAL A 84 -10.67 -3.29 -19.54
CA VAL A 84 -10.17 -1.92 -19.45
C VAL A 84 -9.13 -1.69 -20.55
N GLU A 85 -9.32 -0.64 -21.34
CA GLU A 85 -8.33 -0.17 -22.30
C GLU A 85 -7.46 0.90 -21.63
N TRP A 86 -6.18 0.59 -21.43
CA TRP A 86 -5.23 1.47 -20.75
C TRP A 86 -4.45 2.32 -21.73
N GLY A 87 -4.41 3.63 -21.50
CA GLY A 87 -3.50 4.54 -22.19
C GLY A 87 -2.05 4.42 -21.70
N ASP A 88 -1.17 5.17 -22.34
CA ASP A 88 0.25 5.25 -22.01
C ASP A 88 0.52 5.78 -20.59
N VAL A 89 1.70 5.45 -20.07
CA VAL A 89 2.19 6.01 -18.81
C VAL A 89 2.40 7.51 -18.98
N ARG A 90 1.83 8.31 -18.07
CA ARG A 90 2.00 9.75 -17.99
C ARG A 90 2.73 10.12 -16.71
N VAL A 91 3.77 10.93 -16.84
CA VAL A 91 4.47 11.52 -15.70
C VAL A 91 3.67 12.72 -15.17
N LEU A 92 3.42 12.75 -13.86
CA LEU A 92 2.73 13.86 -13.20
C LEU A 92 3.72 14.95 -12.82
N SER A 93 4.18 15.69 -13.82
CA SER A 93 5.24 16.71 -13.68
C SER A 93 4.91 17.83 -12.69
N THR A 94 3.63 18.12 -12.46
CA THR A 94 3.19 19.11 -11.47
C THR A 94 3.12 18.57 -10.05
N ALA A 95 3.13 17.25 -9.84
CA ALA A 95 3.20 16.59 -8.53
C ALA A 95 4.63 16.58 -8.00
N LEU A 96 5.30 17.73 -7.99
CA LEU A 96 6.72 17.86 -7.64
C LEU A 96 6.95 19.12 -6.82
N LEU A 97 7.61 18.96 -5.67
CA LEU A 97 8.18 20.07 -4.91
C LEU A 97 9.69 20.13 -5.21
N PRO A 98 10.25 21.27 -5.66
CA PRO A 98 11.66 21.37 -6.04
C PRO A 98 12.60 20.87 -4.94
N GLY A 99 13.58 20.02 -5.30
CA GLY A 99 14.53 19.42 -4.36
C GLY A 99 13.98 18.27 -3.52
N HIS A 100 12.73 17.85 -3.75
CA HIS A 100 12.08 16.76 -3.03
C HIS A 100 11.71 15.62 -3.99
N ARG A 101 11.62 14.41 -3.44
CA ARG A 101 11.00 13.27 -4.13
C ARG A 101 9.53 13.16 -3.74
N SER A 102 8.69 12.75 -4.68
CA SER A 102 7.26 12.53 -4.45
C SER A 102 6.97 11.06 -4.18
N MET A 103 6.17 10.78 -3.14
CA MET A 103 5.86 9.44 -2.64
C MET A 103 4.41 9.32 -2.17
N ASN A 104 3.94 8.08 -1.99
CA ASN A 104 2.64 7.72 -1.44
C ASN A 104 1.47 8.44 -2.13
N PRO A 105 1.21 8.18 -3.43
CA PRO A 105 0.05 8.73 -4.11
C PRO A 105 -1.24 8.32 -3.38
N CYS A 106 -2.10 9.29 -3.11
CA CYS A 106 -3.36 9.10 -2.43
C CYS A 106 -4.46 9.92 -3.15
N PRO A 107 -5.08 9.35 -4.21
CA PRO A 107 -6.13 10.01 -4.95
C PRO A 107 -7.45 10.01 -4.17
N VAL A 108 -8.21 11.09 -4.25
CA VAL A 108 -9.61 11.16 -3.81
C VAL A 108 -10.42 11.96 -4.82
N TYR A 109 -11.65 11.52 -5.07
CA TYR A 109 -12.57 12.21 -5.98
C TYR A 109 -13.72 12.83 -5.20
N ASP A 110 -13.98 14.11 -5.45
CA ASP A 110 -15.16 14.79 -4.97
C ASP A 110 -16.26 14.72 -6.03
N GLU A 111 -17.21 13.80 -5.87
CA GLU A 111 -18.29 13.58 -6.82
C GLU A 111 -19.25 14.78 -6.93
N PHE A 112 -19.33 15.63 -5.91
CA PHE A 112 -20.21 16.80 -5.94
C PHE A 112 -19.64 17.91 -6.82
N THR A 113 -18.32 18.12 -6.79
CA THR A 113 -17.67 19.18 -7.55
C THR A 113 -17.02 18.70 -8.84
N GLY A 114 -16.81 17.39 -9.00
CA GLY A 114 -16.02 16.83 -10.09
C GLY A 114 -14.52 17.08 -9.93
N THR A 115 -14.06 17.46 -8.74
CA THR A 115 -12.64 17.74 -8.49
C THR A 115 -11.93 16.46 -8.07
N LEU A 116 -10.90 16.10 -8.82
CA LEU A 116 -9.95 15.07 -8.45
C LEU A 116 -8.80 15.69 -7.67
N PHE A 117 -8.49 15.18 -6.50
CA PHE A 117 -7.28 15.53 -5.75
C PHE A 117 -6.34 14.33 -5.74
N LEU A 118 -5.07 14.57 -6.04
CA LEU A 118 -4.00 13.60 -5.79
C LEU A 118 -3.12 14.14 -4.69
N PHE A 119 -3.29 13.59 -3.49
CA PHE A 119 -2.39 13.86 -2.37
C PHE A 119 -1.13 13.01 -2.48
N PHE A 120 -0.03 13.53 -1.95
CA PHE A 120 1.24 12.83 -1.85
C PHE A 120 2.11 13.46 -0.76
N ILE A 121 3.17 12.75 -0.36
CA ILE A 121 4.23 13.35 0.45
C ILE A 121 5.43 13.74 -0.41
N ALA A 122 6.03 14.87 -0.10
CA ALA A 122 7.30 15.29 -0.71
C ALA A 122 8.40 15.29 0.36
N ILE A 123 9.48 14.54 0.13
CA ILE A 123 10.57 14.38 1.12
C ILE A 123 11.86 14.98 0.56
N LEU A 124 12.57 15.78 1.36
CA LEU A 124 13.78 16.48 0.95
C LEU A 124 14.88 15.50 0.50
N GLY A 125 15.30 15.63 -0.77
CA GLY A 125 16.32 14.79 -1.41
C GLY A 125 16.08 13.30 -1.20
N HIS A 126 17.13 12.59 -0.76
CA HIS A 126 17.09 11.15 -0.48
C HIS A 126 17.03 10.84 1.02
N THR A 127 16.55 11.80 1.84
CA THR A 127 16.40 11.60 3.29
C THR A 127 15.55 10.37 3.58
N SER A 128 16.12 9.39 4.27
CA SER A 128 15.41 8.15 4.62
C SER A 128 14.48 8.35 5.81
N GLU A 129 13.41 7.56 5.88
CA GLU A 129 12.53 7.49 7.04
C GLU A 129 13.34 7.20 8.32
N SER A 130 14.26 6.24 8.28
CA SER A 130 15.10 5.88 9.42
C SER A 130 15.98 7.04 9.92
N TYR A 131 16.42 7.95 9.04
CA TYR A 131 17.12 9.15 9.48
C TYR A 131 16.20 10.07 10.28
N GLN A 132 14.99 10.32 9.77
CA GLN A 132 14.00 11.17 10.43
C GLN A 132 13.57 10.56 11.78
N LEU A 133 13.34 9.24 11.82
CA LEU A 133 13.05 8.49 13.04
C LEU A 133 14.19 8.56 14.05
N ARG A 134 15.46 8.46 13.66
CA ARG A 134 16.57 8.54 14.63
C ARG A 134 16.85 9.94 15.13
N THR A 135 16.62 10.96 14.31
CA THR A 135 17.01 12.34 14.60
C THR A 135 15.86 13.22 15.10
N GLY A 136 14.63 12.78 14.90
CA GLY A 136 13.43 13.61 15.11
C GLY A 136 13.33 14.80 14.15
N LYS A 137 14.16 14.86 13.09
CA LYS A 137 14.13 15.92 12.09
C LYS A 137 13.19 15.54 10.95
N ASN A 138 11.95 15.98 11.07
CA ASN A 138 10.94 15.79 10.04
C ASN A 138 11.21 16.72 8.85
N LEU A 139 11.34 16.12 7.67
CA LEU A 139 11.62 16.74 6.38
C LEU A 139 10.59 16.31 5.31
N SER A 140 9.40 15.91 5.78
CA SER A 140 8.29 15.47 4.94
C SER A 140 7.25 16.58 4.81
N HIS A 141 6.78 16.80 3.59
CA HIS A 141 5.75 17.79 3.25
C HIS A 141 4.46 17.10 2.82
N LEU A 142 3.32 17.68 3.21
CA LEU A 142 1.99 17.28 2.74
C LEU A 142 1.64 18.11 1.50
N CYS A 143 1.50 17.45 0.35
CA CYS A 143 1.23 18.12 -0.91
C CYS A 143 -0.01 17.53 -1.59
N PHE A 144 -0.64 18.33 -2.46
CA PHE A 144 -1.56 17.81 -3.47
C PHE A 144 -1.46 18.57 -4.79
N ILE A 145 -1.93 17.92 -5.85
CA ILE A 145 -2.35 18.55 -7.10
C ILE A 145 -3.82 18.21 -7.34
N CYS A 146 -4.55 19.03 -8.09
CA CYS A 146 -5.93 18.73 -8.46
C CYS A 146 -6.19 18.84 -9.95
N SER A 147 -7.23 18.14 -10.39
CA SER A 147 -7.75 18.14 -11.76
C SER A 147 -9.27 18.36 -11.73
N THR A 148 -9.78 19.07 -12.73
CA THR A 148 -11.22 19.30 -12.95
C THR A 148 -11.70 18.74 -14.29
N ASP A 149 -10.83 17.98 -14.96
CA ASP A 149 -11.00 17.39 -16.28
C ASP A 149 -10.62 15.89 -16.26
N GLU A 150 -10.95 15.21 -15.15
CA GLU A 150 -10.80 13.76 -15.00
C GLU A 150 -9.35 13.24 -15.19
N GLY A 151 -8.39 14.01 -14.71
CA GLY A 151 -6.97 13.67 -14.70
C GLY A 151 -6.24 13.95 -16.01
N GLU A 152 -6.84 14.71 -16.95
CA GLU A 152 -6.16 15.12 -18.19
C GLU A 152 -5.14 16.22 -17.93
N THR A 153 -5.50 17.26 -17.17
CA THR A 153 -4.58 18.32 -16.72
C THR A 153 -4.59 18.47 -15.21
N TRP A 154 -3.49 18.99 -14.68
CA TRP A 154 -3.27 19.07 -13.25
C TRP A 154 -2.77 20.46 -12.85
N SER A 155 -3.26 20.94 -11.70
CA SER A 155 -2.80 22.18 -11.09
C SER A 155 -1.31 22.11 -10.72
N PRO A 156 -0.66 23.28 -10.49
CA PRO A 156 0.60 23.32 -9.74
C PRO A 156 0.45 22.69 -8.34
N VAL A 157 1.57 22.24 -7.77
CA VAL A 157 1.62 21.68 -6.41
C VAL A 157 1.15 22.70 -5.38
N THR A 158 0.31 22.23 -4.45
CA THR A 158 -0.07 22.96 -3.24
C THR A 158 0.56 22.28 -2.03
N ASP A 159 1.46 22.98 -1.32
CA ASP A 159 2.01 22.52 -0.04
C ASP A 159 1.09 22.96 1.11
N LEU A 160 0.51 21.98 1.80
CA LEU A 160 -0.40 22.16 2.92
C LEU A 160 0.29 22.06 4.29
N THR A 161 1.58 21.71 4.34
CA THR A 161 2.30 21.37 5.57
C THR A 161 2.15 22.46 6.63
N LYS A 162 2.51 23.70 6.29
CA LYS A 162 2.40 24.83 7.23
C LYS A 162 0.96 25.18 7.59
N LYS A 163 0.04 25.11 6.61
CA LYS A 163 -1.35 25.56 6.77
C LYS A 163 -2.20 24.57 7.57
N VAL A 164 -1.92 23.27 7.44
CA VAL A 164 -2.75 22.19 7.98
C VAL A 164 -2.10 21.52 9.18
N ILE A 165 -0.79 21.23 9.12
CA ILE A 165 -0.06 20.57 10.22
C ILE A 165 0.52 21.62 11.17
N GLY A 166 1.08 22.72 10.64
CA GLY A 166 1.60 23.81 11.45
C GLY A 166 2.72 23.36 12.39
N ASP A 167 2.72 23.87 13.62
CA ASP A 167 3.77 23.56 14.61
C ASP A 167 3.74 22.11 15.13
N THR A 168 2.61 21.41 15.00
CA THR A 168 2.47 19.99 15.40
C THR A 168 3.47 19.10 14.67
N ILE A 169 3.96 19.50 13.49
CA ILE A 169 4.99 18.73 12.75
C ILE A 169 6.26 18.48 13.57
N LYS A 170 6.56 19.34 14.55
CA LYS A 170 7.72 19.21 15.44
C LYS A 170 7.58 18.03 16.40
N GLU A 171 6.35 17.57 16.66
CA GLU A 171 6.04 16.43 17.52
C GLU A 171 6.15 15.11 16.75
N TRP A 172 6.23 15.16 15.42
CA TRP A 172 6.32 13.98 14.57
C TRP A 172 7.75 13.81 14.06
N ALA A 173 8.33 12.63 14.24
CA ALA A 173 9.60 12.30 13.60
C ALA A 173 9.45 12.27 12.07
N THR A 174 8.35 11.72 11.57
CA THR A 174 7.93 11.73 10.16
C THR A 174 6.45 11.39 10.07
N PHE A 175 5.83 11.57 8.90
CA PHE A 175 4.47 11.12 8.61
C PHE A 175 4.36 10.70 7.14
N ALA A 176 3.29 9.98 6.81
CA ALA A 176 2.97 9.61 5.44
C ALA A 176 1.45 9.51 5.22
N LEU A 177 1.06 9.47 3.95
CA LEU A 177 -0.31 9.25 3.51
C LEU A 177 -0.52 7.81 3.10
N GLY A 178 -1.76 7.33 3.24
CA GLY A 178 -2.23 6.00 2.84
C GLY A 178 -1.15 4.93 3.02
N PRO A 179 -0.57 4.40 1.91
CA PRO A 179 -0.87 4.73 0.51
C PRO A 179 -2.21 4.15 0.05
N GLY A 180 -2.59 4.39 -1.21
CA GLY A 180 -3.89 3.99 -1.77
C GLY A 180 -4.91 5.14 -1.75
N HIS A 181 -6.15 4.88 -2.13
CA HIS A 181 -7.16 5.92 -2.29
C HIS A 181 -7.71 6.51 -0.97
N GLY A 182 -8.03 7.80 -1.01
CA GLY A 182 -8.91 8.43 -0.03
C GLY A 182 -10.38 8.21 -0.39
N ILE A 183 -11.30 8.56 0.51
CA ILE A 183 -12.74 8.35 0.31
C ILE A 183 -13.54 9.64 0.48
N GLN A 184 -14.67 9.71 -0.21
CA GLN A 184 -15.72 10.68 0.07
C GLN A 184 -16.86 10.00 0.83
N LEU A 185 -17.25 10.58 1.96
CA LEU A 185 -18.43 10.14 2.70
C LEU A 185 -19.71 10.65 2.02
N LYS A 186 -20.85 10.01 2.30
CA LYS A 186 -22.17 10.48 1.84
C LYS A 186 -22.49 11.93 2.24
N SER A 187 -21.86 12.44 3.30
CA SER A 187 -21.99 13.84 3.73
C SER A 187 -21.23 14.84 2.83
N GLY A 188 -20.43 14.36 1.87
CA GLY A 188 -19.52 15.18 1.07
C GLY A 188 -18.13 15.34 1.68
N ARG A 189 -17.92 14.96 2.95
CA ARG A 189 -16.61 15.01 3.61
C ARG A 189 -15.60 14.14 2.87
N LEU A 190 -14.47 14.73 2.50
CA LEU A 190 -13.31 14.03 1.94
C LEU A 190 -12.42 13.55 3.08
N LEU A 191 -11.90 12.33 3.00
CA LEU A 191 -10.99 11.72 3.97
C LEU A 191 -9.73 11.18 3.26
N ILE A 192 -8.57 11.56 3.78
CA ILE A 192 -7.26 11.07 3.35
C ILE A 192 -6.64 10.32 4.53
N PRO A 193 -6.48 8.98 4.46
CA PRO A 193 -5.83 8.22 5.52
C PRO A 193 -4.36 8.61 5.63
N ALA A 194 -3.84 8.67 6.85
CA ALA A 194 -2.47 9.03 7.14
C ALA A 194 -1.97 8.37 8.43
N TYR A 195 -0.65 8.37 8.62
CA TYR A 195 -0.04 8.02 9.89
C TYR A 195 1.17 8.91 10.18
N SER A 196 1.46 9.10 11.46
CA SER A 196 2.64 9.82 11.94
C SER A 196 3.39 8.99 12.97
N TYR A 197 4.70 9.17 13.06
CA TYR A 197 5.51 8.67 14.17
C TYR A 197 5.69 9.80 15.19
N HIS A 198 4.96 9.75 16.29
CA HIS A 198 5.09 10.73 17.38
C HIS A 198 6.39 10.54 18.13
N ILE A 199 7.01 11.65 18.54
CA ILE A 199 8.21 11.67 19.38
C ILE A 199 7.77 11.71 20.84
N ASP A 200 7.86 10.57 21.52
CA ASP A 200 7.42 10.43 22.91
C ASP A 200 8.54 10.75 23.92
N CYS A 201 9.80 10.48 23.56
CA CYS A 201 10.93 10.75 24.45
C CYS A 201 12.20 11.17 23.71
N ARG A 202 12.71 12.35 24.08
CA ARG A 202 13.95 12.97 23.55
C ARG A 202 15.15 12.89 24.49
N GLU A 203 14.96 12.40 25.72
CA GLU A 203 15.91 12.62 26.84
C GLU A 203 16.81 11.41 27.15
N CYS A 204 17.00 10.49 26.21
CA CYS A 204 17.94 9.40 26.40
C CYS A 204 19.34 9.81 25.95
N PHE A 205 20.12 10.43 26.84
CA PHE A 205 21.49 10.91 26.57
C PHE A 205 21.59 11.87 25.36
N GLY A 206 20.56 12.73 25.18
CA GLY A 206 20.47 13.65 24.05
C GLY A 206 20.15 12.98 22.71
N GLN A 207 19.70 11.72 22.72
CA GLN A 207 19.22 10.97 21.57
C GLN A 207 17.74 10.63 21.72
N LEU A 208 17.04 10.55 20.59
CA LEU A 208 15.67 10.09 20.55
C LEU A 208 15.61 8.59 20.90
N CYS A 209 14.77 8.21 21.85
CA CYS A 209 14.67 6.82 22.27
C CYS A 209 13.29 6.18 22.12
N LEU A 210 12.25 6.97 21.85
CA LEU A 210 10.93 6.41 21.60
C LEU A 210 10.15 7.21 20.57
N THR A 211 9.67 6.50 19.56
CA THR A 211 8.66 6.98 18.62
C THR A 211 7.53 5.97 18.47
N THR A 212 6.28 6.42 18.56
CA THR A 212 5.09 5.56 18.43
C THR A 212 4.30 5.91 17.16
N PRO A 213 3.86 4.93 16.36
CA PRO A 213 3.02 5.18 15.20
C PRO A 213 1.56 5.46 15.61
N HIS A 214 0.95 6.48 15.01
CA HIS A 214 -0.45 6.86 15.18
C HIS A 214 -1.12 7.01 13.82
N ALA A 215 -2.21 6.27 13.59
CA ALA A 215 -3.04 6.43 12.41
C ALA A 215 -4.06 7.55 12.64
N PHE A 216 -4.30 8.37 11.62
CA PHE A 216 -5.29 9.46 11.64
C PHE A 216 -5.79 9.73 10.21
N CYS A 217 -6.60 10.76 10.02
CA CYS A 217 -7.03 11.19 8.69
C CYS A 217 -6.94 12.71 8.54
N PHE A 218 -6.45 13.18 7.38
CA PHE A 218 -6.79 14.52 6.92
C PHE A 218 -8.21 14.52 6.37
N HIS A 219 -8.93 15.63 6.50
CA HIS A 219 -10.28 15.76 6.02
C HIS A 219 -10.62 17.17 5.54
N SER A 220 -11.61 17.24 4.66
CA SER A 220 -12.23 18.49 4.21
C SER A 220 -13.75 18.36 4.22
N ASP A 221 -14.41 19.35 4.82
CA ASP A 221 -15.88 19.47 4.88
C ASP A 221 -16.46 20.45 3.85
N ASN A 222 -15.59 21.07 3.06
CA ASN A 222 -15.97 22.13 2.13
C ASN A 222 -15.32 21.93 0.77
N HIS A 223 -15.36 20.69 0.29
CA HIS A 223 -14.97 20.33 -1.07
C HIS A 223 -13.53 20.75 -1.41
N GLY A 224 -12.61 20.53 -0.48
CA GLY A 224 -11.18 20.77 -0.66
C GLY A 224 -10.72 22.23 -0.47
N ARG A 225 -11.60 23.18 -0.14
CA ARG A 225 -11.23 24.58 0.09
C ARG A 225 -10.33 24.75 1.33
N THR A 226 -10.63 24.01 2.39
CA THR A 226 -9.79 23.93 3.60
C THR A 226 -9.65 22.50 4.07
N TRP A 227 -8.49 22.19 4.66
CA TRP A 227 -8.14 20.88 5.16
C TRP A 227 -7.75 20.96 6.64
N ARG A 228 -8.05 19.89 7.38
CA ARG A 228 -7.70 19.69 8.79
C ARG A 228 -7.30 18.24 8.99
N PHE A 229 -6.70 17.89 10.13
CA PHE A 229 -6.51 16.49 10.51
C PHE A 229 -7.27 16.17 11.79
N GLY A 230 -7.75 14.93 11.89
CA GLY A 230 -8.46 14.43 13.06
C GLY A 230 -7.52 13.89 14.14
N GLU A 231 -8.11 13.47 15.25
CA GLU A 231 -7.38 12.79 16.32
C GLU A 231 -6.86 11.42 15.88
N ALA A 232 -5.85 10.93 16.60
CA ALA A 232 -5.33 9.59 16.41
C ALA A 232 -6.42 8.54 16.67
N VAL A 233 -6.52 7.55 15.79
CA VAL A 233 -7.41 6.41 15.96
C VAL A 233 -6.93 5.59 17.16
N PRO A 234 -7.76 5.38 18.20
CA PRO A 234 -7.36 4.62 19.37
C PRO A 234 -6.95 3.20 18.98
N GLY A 235 -5.77 2.78 19.41
CA GLY A 235 -5.29 1.41 19.24
C GLY A 235 -6.05 0.46 20.16
N ARG A 236 -7.27 0.06 19.76
CA ARG A 236 -8.02 -1.16 20.16
C ARG A 236 -9.50 -0.98 19.81
N ARG A 237 -9.90 -1.52 18.67
CA ARG A 237 -11.14 -2.28 18.56
C ARG A 237 -10.75 -3.64 18.04
N ALA A 238 -10.85 -4.66 18.89
CA ALA A 238 -10.81 -6.03 18.42
C ALA A 238 -12.04 -6.21 17.53
N TRP A 239 -11.87 -6.11 16.21
CA TRP A 239 -12.86 -6.63 15.31
C TRP A 239 -13.05 -8.11 15.66
N SER A 240 -14.27 -8.53 15.97
CA SER A 240 -14.60 -9.95 16.03
C SER A 240 -14.42 -10.50 14.62
N ALA A 241 -13.24 -11.05 14.34
CA ALA A 241 -12.85 -11.56 13.04
C ALA A 241 -13.68 -12.79 12.68
N SER A 242 -14.72 -12.63 11.87
CA SER A 242 -15.42 -13.70 11.15
C SER A 242 -14.79 -13.97 9.77
N TRP A 243 -13.51 -13.63 9.59
CA TRP A 243 -12.80 -13.81 8.33
C TRP A 243 -12.75 -15.29 7.94
N ARG A 244 -13.20 -15.62 6.73
CA ARG A 244 -12.99 -16.93 6.11
C ARG A 244 -11.59 -17.00 5.47
N GLY A 245 -11.18 -18.20 5.08
CA GLY A 245 -9.95 -18.36 4.29
C GLY A 245 -10.03 -17.54 2.97
N PRO A 246 -8.89 -17.12 2.41
CA PRO A 246 -8.88 -16.24 1.26
C PRO A 246 -9.09 -16.99 -0.07
N TRP A 247 -9.67 -16.31 -1.06
CA TRP A 247 -9.43 -16.62 -2.46
C TRP A 247 -8.09 -16.00 -2.87
N VAL A 248 -7.18 -16.81 -3.40
CA VAL A 248 -5.89 -16.34 -3.90
C VAL A 248 -6.07 -15.80 -5.31
N ILE A 249 -5.82 -14.50 -5.52
CA ILE A 249 -5.94 -13.84 -6.84
C ILE A 249 -4.61 -13.81 -7.61
N TYR A 250 -3.48 -14.10 -6.95
CA TYR A 250 -2.17 -14.23 -7.56
C TYR A 250 -1.27 -15.11 -6.69
N GLU A 251 -0.61 -16.10 -7.30
CA GLU A 251 0.42 -16.92 -6.67
C GLU A 251 1.82 -16.40 -6.99
N GLY A 252 2.54 -15.97 -5.95
CA GLY A 252 3.91 -15.49 -6.06
C GLY A 252 4.21 -14.32 -5.13
N PRO A 253 5.44 -13.77 -5.21
CA PRO A 253 5.82 -12.54 -4.52
C PRO A 253 4.79 -11.43 -4.78
N SER A 254 4.19 -10.93 -3.71
CA SER A 254 3.19 -9.86 -3.74
C SER A 254 3.38 -8.91 -2.57
N ALA A 255 2.95 -7.65 -2.73
CA ALA A 255 3.08 -6.64 -1.69
C ALA A 255 1.88 -5.69 -1.65
N TYR A 256 2.09 -4.38 -1.83
CA TYR A 256 1.03 -3.39 -1.67
C TYR A 256 -0.09 -3.61 -2.68
N SER A 257 -1.33 -3.30 -2.29
CA SER A 257 -2.50 -3.33 -3.17
C SER A 257 -3.46 -2.21 -2.81
N ASP A 258 -4.29 -1.82 -3.78
CA ASP A 258 -5.38 -0.89 -3.60
C ASP A 258 -6.62 -1.38 -4.37
N LEU A 259 -7.80 -1.22 -3.78
CA LEU A 259 -9.06 -1.72 -4.31
C LEU A 259 -9.96 -0.58 -4.75
N ALA A 260 -10.73 -0.80 -5.81
CA ALA A 260 -11.86 0.04 -6.19
C ALA A 260 -13.15 -0.77 -6.26
N TYR A 261 -14.24 -0.17 -5.78
CA TYR A 261 -15.59 -0.73 -5.86
C TYR A 261 -16.30 -0.28 -7.14
N LEU A 262 -17.01 -1.21 -7.79
CA LEU A 262 -17.76 -0.95 -9.00
C LEU A 262 -19.16 -1.56 -8.92
N GLU A 263 -20.14 -0.80 -9.39
CA GLU A 263 -21.47 -1.30 -9.74
C GLU A 263 -21.58 -1.38 -11.26
N LEU A 264 -21.62 -2.61 -11.78
CA LEU A 264 -21.73 -2.87 -13.21
C LEU A 264 -23.21 -2.82 -13.61
N PRO A 265 -23.60 -1.95 -14.57
CA PRO A 265 -24.97 -1.91 -15.05
C PRO A 265 -25.33 -3.22 -15.75
N THR A 266 -26.51 -3.74 -15.43
CA THR A 266 -27.09 -4.94 -16.05
C THR A 266 -28.21 -4.56 -17.02
N SER A 267 -28.78 -5.54 -17.72
CA SER A 267 -29.97 -5.35 -18.56
C SER A 267 -31.09 -4.65 -17.77
N THR A 268 -31.93 -3.89 -18.48
CA THR A 268 -33.06 -3.15 -17.89
C THR A 268 -33.92 -4.04 -17.00
N GLY A 269 -33.98 -3.71 -15.71
CA GLY A 269 -34.79 -4.43 -14.70
C GLY A 269 -34.01 -5.40 -13.80
N SER A 270 -32.70 -5.60 -14.03
CA SER A 270 -31.85 -6.40 -13.14
C SER A 270 -31.06 -5.52 -12.17
N PRO A 271 -30.73 -6.01 -10.96
CA PRO A 271 -29.83 -5.29 -10.05
C PRO A 271 -28.42 -5.20 -10.64
N PRO A 272 -27.64 -4.16 -10.29
CA PRO A 272 -26.25 -4.06 -10.73
C PRO A 272 -25.41 -5.22 -10.18
N VAL A 273 -24.42 -5.65 -10.95
CA VAL A 273 -23.45 -6.64 -10.49
C VAL A 273 -22.34 -5.92 -9.75
N VAL A 274 -22.09 -6.31 -8.50
CA VAL A 274 -20.97 -5.80 -7.72
C VAL A 274 -19.67 -6.42 -8.23
N ALA A 275 -18.69 -5.57 -8.52
CA ALA A 275 -17.34 -5.96 -8.88
C ALA A 275 -16.30 -5.14 -8.11
N PHE A 276 -15.11 -5.70 -8.05
CA PHE A 276 -13.94 -5.10 -7.45
C PHE A 276 -12.82 -5.07 -8.48
N ALA A 277 -12.12 -3.96 -8.54
CA ALA A 277 -10.85 -3.87 -9.23
C ALA A 277 -9.72 -3.81 -8.20
N CYS A 278 -8.63 -4.50 -8.48
CA CYS A 278 -7.45 -4.54 -7.62
C CYS A 278 -6.22 -4.14 -8.42
N LEU A 279 -5.47 -3.17 -7.91
CA LEU A 279 -4.15 -2.79 -8.41
C LEU A 279 -3.11 -3.20 -7.37
N PHE A 280 -2.12 -4.02 -7.73
CA PHE A 280 -1.22 -4.61 -6.75
C PHE A 280 0.19 -4.84 -7.27
N GLU A 281 1.16 -4.75 -6.37
CA GLU A 281 2.57 -5.10 -6.57
C GLU A 281 2.72 -6.63 -6.61
N CYS A 282 3.34 -7.14 -7.67
CA CYS A 282 3.63 -8.56 -7.82
C CYS A 282 4.84 -8.82 -8.74
N GLY A 283 5.24 -10.09 -8.88
CA GLY A 283 6.21 -10.43 -9.90
C GLY A 283 6.78 -11.84 -9.80
N PRO A 284 7.39 -12.34 -10.88
CA PRO A 284 7.93 -13.70 -10.93
C PRO A 284 9.16 -13.89 -10.03
N LYS A 285 9.96 -12.84 -9.77
CA LYS A 285 11.17 -12.91 -8.94
C LYS A 285 11.00 -12.16 -7.63
N THR A 286 10.44 -10.97 -7.69
CA THR A 286 10.18 -10.12 -6.53
C THR A 286 8.81 -9.49 -6.64
N ALA A 287 8.24 -9.04 -5.52
CA ALA A 287 6.97 -8.33 -5.54
C ALA A 287 7.05 -6.97 -6.27
N TYR A 288 8.25 -6.51 -6.66
CA TYR A 288 8.49 -5.19 -7.24
C TYR A 288 8.82 -5.25 -8.74
N ASP A 289 8.63 -6.40 -9.36
CA ASP A 289 8.87 -6.55 -10.79
C ASP A 289 7.73 -5.90 -11.59
N GLU A 290 6.50 -5.93 -11.08
CA GLU A 290 5.29 -5.50 -11.78
C GLU A 290 4.27 -4.84 -10.84
N ILE A 291 3.44 -3.97 -11.40
CA ILE A 291 2.13 -3.61 -10.83
C ILE A 291 1.07 -4.14 -11.79
N CYS A 292 0.27 -5.07 -11.30
CA CYS A 292 -0.83 -5.70 -12.04
C CYS A 292 -2.18 -5.12 -11.65
N PHE A 293 -3.10 -5.14 -12.60
CA PHE A 293 -4.50 -4.81 -12.45
C PHE A 293 -5.37 -6.03 -12.77
N CYS A 294 -6.36 -6.31 -11.93
CA CYS A 294 -7.42 -7.28 -12.23
C CYS A 294 -8.79 -6.76 -11.82
N ILE A 295 -9.84 -7.31 -12.43
CA ILE A 295 -11.24 -7.10 -12.03
C ILE A 295 -11.85 -8.46 -11.77
N PHE A 296 -12.65 -8.57 -10.71
CA PHE A 296 -13.43 -9.75 -10.40
C PHE A 296 -14.76 -9.36 -9.75
N THR A 297 -15.78 -10.17 -9.96
CA THR A 297 -17.11 -9.96 -9.40
C THR A 297 -17.21 -10.46 -7.96
N LEU A 298 -18.22 -9.99 -7.23
CA LEU A 298 -18.56 -10.56 -5.93
C LEU A 298 -18.94 -12.05 -6.04
N TYR A 299 -19.53 -12.47 -7.15
CA TYR A 299 -19.85 -13.88 -7.42
C TYR A 299 -18.59 -14.72 -7.52
N GLU A 300 -17.62 -14.33 -8.37
CA GLU A 300 -16.33 -15.00 -8.47
C GLU A 300 -15.61 -15.05 -7.12
N LEU A 301 -15.64 -13.96 -6.35
CA LEU A 301 -15.07 -13.95 -5.01
C LEU A 301 -15.72 -15.02 -4.13
N ILE A 302 -17.03 -15.04 -4.02
CA ILE A 302 -17.77 -15.99 -3.15
C ILE A 302 -17.53 -17.44 -3.59
N ASP A 303 -17.58 -17.72 -4.89
CA ASP A 303 -17.45 -19.07 -5.45
C ASP A 303 -16.05 -19.65 -5.25
N ASN A 304 -15.03 -18.80 -5.15
CA ASN A 304 -13.64 -19.20 -4.95
C ASN A 304 -13.16 -19.09 -3.50
N LEU A 305 -14.02 -18.72 -2.55
CA LEU A 305 -13.67 -18.82 -1.12
C LEU A 305 -13.62 -20.31 -0.71
N PRO A 306 -12.70 -20.69 0.21
CA PRO A 306 -12.68 -22.04 0.76
C PRO A 306 -14.02 -22.40 1.40
N GLN A 307 -14.61 -23.52 0.98
CA GLN A 307 -15.79 -24.07 1.62
C GLN A 307 -15.41 -24.70 2.97
N ASN A 308 -16.29 -24.57 3.97
CA ASN A 308 -16.09 -25.13 5.32
C ASN A 308 -15.79 -26.64 5.22
N GLY A 309 -14.50 -27.01 5.36
CA GLY A 309 -14.01 -28.37 5.15
C GLY A 309 -12.64 -28.47 4.46
N GLN A 310 -12.19 -27.40 3.79
CA GLN A 310 -10.86 -27.33 3.15
C GLN A 310 -9.92 -26.35 3.87
N GLN A 311 -9.74 -26.51 5.18
CA GLN A 311 -8.58 -25.93 5.85
C GLN A 311 -7.36 -26.76 5.43
N ARG A 312 -6.64 -26.31 4.40
CA ARG A 312 -5.34 -26.87 4.05
C ARG A 312 -4.42 -26.67 5.27
N ASN A 313 -3.93 -27.78 5.83
CA ASN A 313 -2.89 -27.80 6.87
C ASN A 313 -1.63 -27.11 6.34
N CYS A 314 -1.45 -25.83 6.67
CA CYS A 314 -0.17 -25.12 6.48
C CYS A 314 0.73 -25.20 7.72
N ASP A 315 0.39 -26.03 8.71
CA ASP A 315 1.25 -26.36 9.85
C ASP A 315 1.97 -27.68 9.59
N GLY A 316 3.03 -27.64 8.79
CA GLY A 316 3.72 -28.84 8.33
C GLY A 316 5.17 -28.66 7.90
N ALA A 317 5.93 -27.77 8.55
CA ALA A 317 7.39 -27.71 8.41
C ALA A 317 8.05 -27.14 9.68
N ARG A 318 7.84 -27.80 10.82
CA ARG A 318 8.75 -27.72 11.97
C ARG A 318 9.14 -29.14 12.37
N THR A 319 10.00 -29.76 11.58
CA THR A 319 10.74 -30.94 12.01
C THR A 319 11.99 -30.51 12.77
N SER A 320 11.98 -30.94 14.02
CA SER A 320 13.07 -30.97 14.98
C SER A 320 14.40 -31.47 14.38
N GLN A 321 15.43 -30.62 14.44
CA GLN A 321 16.80 -31.09 14.66
C GLN A 321 17.38 -30.33 15.85
N SER A 322 17.22 -30.91 17.03
CA SER A 322 18.03 -30.59 18.21
C SER A 322 18.75 -31.85 18.65
N ARG A 323 20.07 -31.88 18.43
CA ARG A 323 21.05 -32.55 19.29
C ARG A 323 22.48 -32.13 18.91
N SER A 324 23.02 -31.27 19.78
CA SER A 324 24.38 -31.26 20.33
C SER A 324 25.59 -31.50 19.41
N SER A 325 26.45 -30.49 19.29
CA SER A 325 27.78 -30.46 19.93
C SER A 325 28.62 -29.29 19.40
N GLY A 326 29.50 -28.72 20.23
CA GLY A 326 30.59 -27.86 19.76
C GLY A 326 30.68 -26.46 20.38
N SER A 327 31.32 -26.42 21.55
CA SER A 327 31.78 -25.23 22.27
C SER A 327 32.85 -24.41 21.51
N ARG A 328 33.07 -23.16 21.96
CA ARG A 328 34.23 -22.22 21.77
C ARG A 328 34.03 -21.20 20.63
N ASP A 329 34.22 -19.88 20.78
CA ASP A 329 34.93 -19.07 21.77
C ASP A 329 34.29 -17.68 21.91
N ALA A 330 34.19 -17.18 23.14
CA ALA A 330 33.96 -15.78 23.45
C ALA A 330 35.18 -15.25 24.23
N GLN A 331 36.03 -14.46 23.56
CA GLN A 331 37.07 -13.69 24.23
C GLN A 331 36.49 -12.38 24.76
N ARG A 332 36.32 -12.30 26.07
CA ARG A 332 36.03 -11.08 26.82
C ARG A 332 37.29 -10.68 27.58
N ALA A 333 37.87 -9.53 27.21
CA ALA A 333 39.01 -8.94 27.89
C ALA A 333 38.60 -8.42 29.28
N SER A 334 39.44 -8.75 30.28
CA SER A 334 39.33 -8.38 31.67
C SER A 334 40.08 -7.07 31.95
N VAL A 335 39.45 -6.16 32.68
CA VAL A 335 40.15 -5.09 33.41
C VAL A 335 39.70 -5.16 34.86
N GLY A 336 40.62 -5.57 35.72
CA GLY A 336 40.41 -5.69 37.16
C GLY A 336 40.46 -4.33 37.87
N ARG A 337 39.61 -4.17 38.89
CA ARG A 337 39.81 -3.16 39.92
C ARG A 337 39.54 -3.79 41.30
N ARG A 338 40.63 -3.95 42.05
CA ARG A 338 40.69 -4.36 43.46
C ARG A 338 39.96 -3.34 44.35
N VAL A 339 39.05 -3.84 45.18
CA VAL A 339 38.50 -3.10 46.33
C VAL A 339 39.40 -3.37 47.54
N LYS A 340 40.00 -2.32 48.11
CA LYS A 340 40.65 -2.36 49.43
C LYS A 340 39.65 -1.92 50.51
N LYS A 341 39.37 -2.82 51.45
CA LYS A 341 38.72 -2.53 52.74
C LYS A 341 39.59 -1.54 53.55
N LYS A 342 38.99 -0.48 54.09
CA LYS A 342 39.54 0.31 55.19
C LYS A 342 38.91 -0.15 56.50
N SER A 343 39.73 -0.69 57.40
CA SER A 343 39.43 -0.88 58.82
C SER A 343 39.68 0.44 59.57
N LYS A 344 38.78 0.74 60.50
CA LYS A 344 38.91 1.79 61.53
C LYS A 344 40.02 1.40 62.52
N LEU A 345 40.86 2.37 62.88
CA LEU A 345 41.58 2.41 64.15
C LEU A 345 41.32 3.78 64.78
N ARG A 346 41.06 3.73 66.09
CA ARG A 346 40.76 4.82 67.00
C ARG A 346 42.04 5.63 67.28
N GLU A 347 41.87 6.94 67.42
CA GLU A 347 42.23 7.72 68.62
C GLU A 347 41.26 8.90 68.71
#